data_AF-A0A944MZ28-F1
#
_entry.id   AF-A0A944MZ28-F1
#
_cell.length_a   1.000
_cell.length_b   1.000
_cell.length_c   1.000
_cell.angle_alpha   90.00
_cell.angle_beta   90.00
_cell.angle_gamma   90.00
#
_symmetry.space_group_name_H-M   'P 1'
#
loop_
_entity.id
_entity.type
_entity.pdbx_description
1 polymer ?
#
loop_
_entity_poly.entity_id
_entity_poly.type
_entity_poly.pdbx_seq_one_letter_code
_entity_poly.pdbx_strand_id
1 'polypeptide(L)'
;MARCCEVCGKGFSMGNSVTIRGKQKYLGGVGTKITGITRRKFKPNLQRLRVTLPSGANATKLVCTQCIRSGNVTKLVRQKPFHLPNVEKKKTSSEESVPSGPRARP
;
A
#
# COMPACT_ATOMS: atom_id res chain seq x y z
N MET A 1 18.33 -16.62 -6.61
CA MET A 1 16.94 -16.52 -7.13
C MET A 1 16.42 -15.11 -6.92
N ALA A 2 16.18 -14.35 -7.99
CA ALA A 2 15.62 -13.01 -7.89
C ALA A 2 14.11 -13.10 -7.59
N ARG A 3 13.59 -12.26 -6.69
CA ARG A 3 12.13 -12.09 -6.52
C ARG A 3 11.56 -11.56 -7.84
N CYS A 4 10.97 -12.43 -8.64
CA CYS A 4 10.22 -12.10 -9.85
C CYS A 4 8.73 -12.37 -9.62
N CYS A 5 7.88 -11.70 -10.40
CA CYS A 5 6.46 -12.03 -10.41
C CYS A 5 6.23 -13.34 -11.18
N GLU A 6 5.53 -14.29 -10.57
CA GLU A 6 5.20 -15.58 -11.20
C GLU A 6 4.18 -15.48 -12.34
N VAL A 7 3.46 -14.36 -12.45
CA VAL A 7 2.41 -14.17 -13.47
C VAL A 7 2.93 -13.40 -14.68
N CYS A 8 3.67 -12.30 -14.46
CA CYS A 8 4.12 -11.42 -15.53
C CYS A 8 5.65 -11.40 -15.72
N GLY A 9 6.41 -12.16 -14.92
CA GLY A 9 7.87 -12.23 -15.02
C GLY A 9 8.62 -10.97 -14.55
N LYS A 10 7.92 -9.91 -14.09
CA LYS A 10 8.58 -8.66 -13.65
C LYS A 10 9.65 -8.93 -12.59
N GLY A 11 10.88 -8.64 -12.94
CA GLY A 11 12.05 -8.75 -12.08
C GLY A 11 12.60 -7.40 -11.64
N PHE A 12 13.76 -7.45 -10.97
CA PHE A 12 14.51 -6.24 -10.65
C PHE A 12 15.09 -5.64 -11.93
N SER A 13 14.95 -4.33 -12.10
CA SER A 13 15.71 -3.59 -13.10
C SER A 13 16.82 -2.79 -12.43
N MET A 14 17.94 -2.65 -13.12
CA MET A 14 19.05 -1.81 -12.68
C MET A 14 18.86 -0.41 -13.25
N GLY A 15 19.27 0.60 -12.48
CA GLY A 15 19.50 1.92 -13.03
C GLY A 15 20.28 2.79 -12.06
N ASN A 16 20.25 4.09 -12.31
CA ASN A 16 21.06 5.04 -11.56
C ASN A 16 20.20 5.91 -10.64
N SER A 17 20.76 6.29 -9.51
CA SER A 17 20.32 7.42 -8.71
C SER A 17 21.20 8.61 -9.08
N VAL A 18 20.60 9.65 -9.66
CA VAL A 18 21.31 10.86 -10.10
C VAL A 18 20.98 11.97 -9.11
N THR A 19 22.00 12.48 -8.42
CA THR A 19 21.86 13.63 -7.52
C THR A 19 22.16 14.90 -8.28
N ILE A 20 21.20 15.83 -8.28
CA ILE A 20 21.25 17.07 -9.05
C ILE A 20 21.18 18.24 -8.07
N ARG A 21 22.01 19.27 -8.28
CA ARG A 21 22.02 20.52 -7.50
C ARG A 21 21.76 21.72 -8.40
N GLY A 22 21.21 22.78 -7.81
CA GLY A 22 20.86 24.02 -8.52
C GLY A 22 19.44 24.02 -9.08
N LYS A 23 18.97 25.20 -9.48
CA LYS A 23 17.64 25.41 -10.06
C LYS A 23 17.69 25.21 -11.58
N GLN A 24 16.69 24.57 -12.16
CA GLN A 24 16.62 24.37 -13.61
C GLN A 24 16.50 25.72 -14.34
N LYS A 25 17.08 25.80 -15.54
CA LYS A 25 17.14 27.05 -16.33
C LYS A 25 15.76 27.64 -16.62
N TYR A 26 14.78 26.79 -16.96
CA TYR A 26 13.41 27.23 -17.26
C TYR A 26 12.70 27.86 -16.05
N LEU A 27 13.18 27.65 -14.82
CA LEU A 27 12.67 28.28 -13.61
C LEU A 27 13.44 29.58 -13.25
N GLY A 28 14.23 30.12 -14.19
CA GLY A 28 15.06 31.32 -13.98
C GLY A 28 16.34 31.06 -13.18
N GLY A 29 16.82 29.81 -13.13
CA GLY A 29 18.09 29.45 -12.51
C GLY A 29 19.27 29.44 -13.48
N VAL A 30 20.50 29.41 -12.96
CA VAL A 30 21.74 29.25 -13.77
C VAL A 30 21.80 27.88 -14.46
N GLY A 31 21.18 26.86 -13.84
CA GLY A 31 21.09 25.50 -14.35
C GLY A 31 21.39 24.46 -13.28
N THR A 32 20.98 23.23 -13.58
CA THR A 32 21.21 22.06 -12.73
C THR A 32 22.55 21.38 -13.06
N LYS A 33 23.35 21.08 -12.04
CA LYS A 33 24.60 20.29 -12.15
C LYS A 33 24.43 18.91 -11.53
N ILE A 34 24.99 17.90 -12.17
CA ILE A 34 25.01 16.53 -11.65
C ILE A 34 26.16 16.43 -10.66
N THR A 35 25.88 16.06 -9.41
CA THR A 35 26.88 15.96 -8.33
C THR A 35 27.30 14.52 -8.09
N GLY A 36 26.47 13.54 -8.42
CA GLY A 36 26.79 12.13 -8.23
C GLY A 36 25.85 11.20 -8.98
N ILE A 37 26.40 10.06 -9.40
CA ILE A 37 25.67 8.99 -10.07
C ILE A 37 26.03 7.69 -9.36
N THR A 38 25.05 7.06 -8.71
CA THR A 38 25.23 5.78 -8.02
C THR A 38 24.29 4.72 -8.59
N ARG A 39 24.68 3.44 -8.53
CA ARG A 39 23.84 2.33 -9.00
C ARG A 39 22.75 2.03 -7.97
N ARG A 40 21.51 1.82 -8.43
CA ARG A 40 20.36 1.37 -7.61
C ARG A 40 19.60 0.25 -8.30
N LYS A 41 18.86 -0.51 -7.49
CA LYS A 41 17.96 -1.60 -7.93
C LYS A 41 16.51 -1.13 -7.82
N PHE A 42 15.78 -1.12 -8.92
CA PHE A 42 14.34 -0.90 -8.91
C PHE A 42 13.64 -2.22 -8.61
N LYS A 43 12.97 -2.25 -7.46
CA LYS A 43 12.25 -3.43 -6.99
C LYS A 43 10.77 -3.31 -7.38
N PRO A 44 10.21 -4.25 -8.16
CA PRO A 44 8.77 -4.29 -8.35
C PRO A 44 8.09 -4.52 -7.00
N ASN A 45 6.92 -3.92 -6.79
CA ASN A 45 6.11 -4.15 -5.60
C ASN A 45 5.46 -5.55 -5.70
N LEU A 46 6.17 -6.54 -5.19
CA LEU A 46 5.78 -7.94 -5.17
C LEU A 46 5.17 -8.28 -3.82
N GLN A 47 3.97 -8.86 -3.85
CA GLN A 47 3.20 -9.24 -2.69
C GLN A 47 3.01 -10.77 -2.68
N ARG A 48 3.18 -11.36 -1.50
CA ARG A 48 2.90 -12.79 -1.28
C ARG A 48 1.42 -12.95 -1.03
N LEU A 49 0.72 -13.65 -1.91
CA LEU A 49 -0.73 -13.82 -1.83
C LEU A 49 -1.14 -15.26 -2.09
N ARG A 50 -2.25 -15.67 -1.46
CA ARG A 50 -2.95 -16.92 -1.82
C ARG A 50 -3.88 -16.64 -2.98
N VAL A 51 -3.69 -17.41 -4.05
CA VAL A 51 -4.38 -17.28 -5.33
C VAL A 51 -5.15 -18.56 -5.59
N THR A 52 -6.36 -18.42 -6.10
CA THR A 52 -7.14 -19.54 -6.62
C THR A 52 -6.72 -19.77 -8.07
N LEU A 53 -6.16 -20.94 -8.38
CA LEU A 53 -5.80 -21.31 -9.75
C LEU A 53 -7.06 -21.64 -10.55
N PRO A 54 -7.00 -21.57 -11.89
CA PRO A 54 -8.11 -22.02 -12.75
C PRO A 54 -8.45 -23.51 -12.55
N SER A 55 -7.52 -24.32 -12.03
CA SER A 55 -7.76 -25.71 -11.65
C SER A 55 -8.48 -25.90 -10.31
N GLY A 56 -8.89 -24.82 -9.64
CA GLY A 56 -9.53 -24.85 -8.32
C GLY A 56 -8.57 -25.02 -7.13
N ALA A 57 -7.31 -25.36 -7.38
CA ALA A 57 -6.30 -25.45 -6.33
C ALA A 57 -5.91 -24.06 -5.80
N ASN A 58 -5.60 -23.99 -4.50
CA ASN A 58 -5.11 -22.77 -3.87
C ASN A 58 -3.59 -22.85 -3.69
N ALA A 59 -2.86 -21.88 -4.24
CA ALA A 59 -1.41 -21.79 -4.06
C ALA A 59 -1.00 -20.41 -3.56
N THR A 60 0.14 -20.36 -2.87
CA THR A 60 0.77 -19.09 -2.50
C THR A 60 1.73 -18.70 -3.61
N LYS A 61 1.53 -17.51 -4.19
CA LYS A 61 2.34 -16.99 -5.29
C LYS A 61 2.91 -15.62 -4.97
N LEU A 62 4.04 -15.29 -5.57
CA LEU A 62 4.64 -13.96 -5.53
C LEU A 62 4.15 -13.12 -6.73
N VAL A 63 3.28 -12.15 -6.45
CA VAL A 63 2.50 -11.45 -7.48
C VAL A 63 2.77 -9.94 -7.45
N CYS A 64 2.83 -9.32 -8.63
CA CYS A 64 2.99 -7.88 -8.76
C CYS A 64 1.70 -7.11 -8.44
N THR A 65 1.79 -5.93 -7.83
CA THR A 65 0.59 -5.11 -7.53
C THR A 65 -0.21 -4.73 -8.77
N GLN A 66 0.44 -4.54 -9.92
CA GLN A 66 -0.26 -4.26 -11.17
C GLN A 66 -1.08 -5.47 -11.67
N CYS A 67 -0.60 -6.68 -11.43
CA CYS A 67 -1.25 -7.94 -11.77
C CYS A 67 -2.49 -8.15 -10.90
N ILE A 68 -2.38 -7.78 -9.62
CA ILE A 68 -3.49 -7.80 -8.67
C ILE A 68 -4.54 -6.77 -9.07
N ARG A 69 -4.12 -5.57 -9.45
CA ARG A 69 -5.02 -4.47 -9.84
C ARG A 69 -5.74 -4.73 -11.16
N SER A 70 -5.11 -5.43 -12.10
CA SER A 70 -5.70 -5.77 -13.40
C SER A 70 -6.63 -6.98 -13.37
N GLY A 71 -6.77 -7.66 -12.23
CA GLY A 71 -7.64 -8.83 -12.12
C GLY A 71 -7.07 -10.12 -12.74
N ASN A 72 -5.81 -10.09 -13.22
CA ASN A 72 -5.11 -11.29 -13.72
C ASN A 72 -4.95 -12.39 -12.65
N VAL A 73 -5.20 -12.05 -11.38
CA VAL A 73 -5.05 -12.93 -10.22
C VAL A 73 -6.25 -12.77 -9.31
N THR A 74 -6.99 -13.87 -9.10
CA THR A 74 -8.08 -13.95 -8.12
C THR A 74 -7.49 -14.24 -6.74
N LYS A 75 -7.63 -13.28 -5.82
CA LYS A 75 -7.27 -13.50 -4.42
C LYS A 75 -8.24 -14.49 -3.79
N LEU A 76 -7.71 -15.41 -2.98
CA LEU A 76 -8.55 -16.26 -2.15
C LEU A 76 -9.28 -15.39 -1.12
N VAL A 77 -10.61 -15.29 -1.25
CA VAL A 77 -11.46 -14.59 -0.29
C VAL A 77 -11.66 -15.51 0.91
N ARG A 78 -11.10 -15.15 2.06
CA ARG A 78 -11.41 -15.81 3.34
C ARG A 78 -12.71 -15.21 3.86
N GLN A 79 -13.81 -15.94 3.72
CA GLN A 79 -15.05 -15.59 4.40
C GLN A 79 -14.96 -15.95 5.88
N LYS A 80 -15.52 -15.10 6.74
CA LYS A 80 -15.66 -15.44 8.17
C LYS A 80 -16.68 -16.58 8.27
N PRO A 81 -16.50 -17.52 9.21
CA PRO A 81 -17.39 -18.68 9.33
C PRO A 81 -18.84 -18.28 9.66
N PHE A 82 -19.04 -17.12 10.28
CA PHE A 82 -20.36 -16.54 10.54
C PHE A 82 -20.28 -15.01 10.49
N HIS A 83 -21.36 -14.40 10.03
CA HIS A 83 -21.58 -12.96 10.13
C HIS A 83 -22.60 -12.70 11.24
N LEU A 84 -22.16 -12.05 12.32
CA LEU A 84 -23.10 -11.58 13.33
C LEU A 84 -23.96 -10.47 12.71
N PRO A 85 -25.29 -10.48 12.91
CA PRO A 85 -26.13 -9.36 12.49
C PRO A 85 -25.64 -8.09 13.18
N ASN A 86 -25.62 -6.98 12.45
CA ASN A 86 -25.22 -5.69 12.99
C ASN A 86 -26.32 -5.19 13.94
N VAL A 87 -26.26 -5.60 15.20
CA VAL A 87 -27.16 -5.08 16.23
C VAL A 87 -26.76 -3.63 16.48
N GLU A 88 -27.60 -2.70 16.03
CA GLU A 88 -27.44 -1.28 16.32
C GLU A 88 -27.38 -1.08 17.83
N LYS A 89 -26.18 -0.91 18.38
CA LYS A 89 -26.01 -0.51 19.77
C LYS A 89 -26.56 0.91 19.88
N LYS A 90 -27.80 1.05 20.38
CA LYS A 90 -28.34 2.35 20.78
C LYS A 90 -27.31 3.04 21.67
N LYS A 91 -26.83 4.21 21.23
CA LYS A 91 -26.05 5.13 22.07
C LYS A 91 -26.89 5.39 23.33
N THR A 92 -26.39 4.96 24.47
CA THR A 92 -26.88 5.43 25.77
C THR A 92 -26.62 6.93 25.84
N SER A 93 -27.67 7.70 25.62
CA SER A 93 -27.72 9.14 25.83
C SER A 93 -27.97 9.42 27.30
N SER A 94 -26.91 9.61 28.09
CA SER A 94 -26.92 10.37 29.35
C SER A 94 -25.57 10.24 30.05
N GLU A 95 -24.67 11.19 29.82
CA GLU A 95 -23.83 11.68 30.91
C GLU A 95 -24.04 13.19 30.96
N GLU A 96 -24.39 13.63 32.15
CA GLU A 96 -25.03 14.89 32.47
C GLU A 96 -24.16 16.09 32.08
N SER A 97 -24.82 17.14 31.59
CA SER A 97 -24.24 18.47 31.54
C SER A 97 -23.94 18.92 32.96
N VAL A 98 -22.70 18.73 33.43
CA VAL A 98 -22.21 19.41 34.63
C VAL A 98 -22.04 20.89 34.26
N PRO A 99 -22.83 21.82 34.82
CA PRO A 99 -22.66 23.24 34.51
C PRO A 99 -21.35 23.74 35.14
N SER A 100 -20.37 24.08 34.31
CA SER A 100 -19.13 24.73 34.69
C SER A 100 -19.38 26.20 35.05
N GLY A 101 -20.00 26.44 36.20
CA GLY A 101 -20.14 27.74 36.83
C GLY A 101 -19.31 27.84 38.12
N PRO A 102 -18.76 29.01 38.49
CA PRO A 102 -17.78 29.16 39.56
C PRO A 102 -18.32 28.95 41.00
N ARG A 103 -19.56 28.46 41.18
CA ARG A 103 -20.17 28.19 42.49
C ARG A 103 -21.02 26.91 42.51
N ALA A 104 -20.45 25.76 42.13
CA ALA A 104 -21.08 24.46 42.40
C ALA A 104 -20.07 23.45 42.96
N ARG A 105 -20.38 22.99 44.18
CA ARG A 105 -19.97 21.75 44.85
C ARG A 105 -21.30 21.09 45.26
N PRO A 106 -21.44 19.76 45.34
CA PRO A 106 -20.53 18.68 44.94
C PRO A 106 -20.63 18.31 43.45
#